data_AF-A0A4Q6EKP8-F1
#
_entry.id   AF-A0A4Q6EKP8-F1
#
_cell.length_a   1.000
_cell.length_b   1.000
_cell.length_c   1.000
_cell.angle_alpha   90.00
_cell.angle_beta   90.00
_cell.angle_gamma   90.00
#
_symmetry.space_group_name_H-M   'P 1'
#
loop_
_entity.id
_entity.type
_entity.pdbx_description
1 polymer ?
#
loop_
_entity_poly.entity_id
_entity_poly.type
_entity_poly.pdbx_seq_one_letter_code
_entity_poly.pdbx_strand_id
1 'polypeptide(L)'
;MRGKASPIHRLFPGSNVAAGTEVITGVSLSQATRASIADPFFVNPARIGNSYYFTGAVDLFPIETAQELAQQVLVTYPSGKYSDYEDLAISSTLGFKQSARSAKAARQTRVKWIDVSGIEDLVMDPGPAGLMMVNNIPTSRAAYSEAIQNQFSFGYWRAVEAVKIQAEVGNVRSHLRRQ
;
A
#
# COMPACT_ATOMS: atom_id res chain seq x y z
N MET A 1 -19.28 -24.36 1.03
CA MET A 1 -19.52 -22.96 1.46
C MET A 1 -20.33 -22.28 0.36
N ARG A 2 -21.46 -21.63 0.70
CA ARG A 2 -22.40 -21.04 -0.28
C ARG A 2 -21.84 -19.71 -0.81
N GLY A 3 -22.08 -19.46 -2.09
CA GLY A 3 -21.40 -18.47 -2.94
C GLY A 3 -21.15 -17.11 -2.29
N LYS A 4 -19.90 -16.66 -2.38
CA LYS A 4 -19.52 -15.30 -2.00
C LYS A 4 -19.09 -14.56 -3.26
N ALA A 5 -20.05 -13.91 -3.91
CA ALA A 5 -19.71 -12.78 -4.75
C ALA A 5 -19.23 -11.66 -3.82
N SER A 6 -18.04 -11.14 -4.05
CA SER A 6 -17.39 -10.07 -3.29
C SER A 6 -18.36 -8.91 -3.06
N PRO A 7 -18.79 -8.68 -1.80
CA PRO A 7 -19.52 -7.46 -1.44
C PRO A 7 -18.80 -6.19 -1.88
N ILE A 8 -17.46 -6.20 -1.91
CA ILE A 8 -16.67 -5.05 -2.38
C ILE A 8 -16.96 -4.78 -3.86
N HIS A 9 -16.96 -5.79 -4.72
CA HIS A 9 -17.29 -5.59 -6.13
C HIS A 9 -18.74 -5.13 -6.33
N ARG A 10 -19.68 -5.63 -5.51
CA ARG A 10 -21.09 -5.20 -5.57
C ARG A 10 -21.29 -3.76 -5.12
N LEU A 11 -20.69 -3.38 -4.01
CA LEU A 11 -20.81 -2.04 -3.42
C LEU A 11 -19.98 -1.01 -4.18
N PHE A 12 -18.86 -1.44 -4.74
CA PHE A 12 -17.91 -0.62 -5.49
C PHE A 12 -17.61 -1.30 -6.84
N PRO A 13 -18.50 -1.16 -7.84
CA PRO A 13 -18.34 -1.79 -9.16
C PRO A 13 -17.04 -1.41 -9.88
N GLY A 14 -16.44 -0.26 -9.53
CA GLY A 14 -15.15 0.20 -10.05
C GLY A 14 -13.91 -0.37 -9.34
N SER A 15 -14.09 -1.16 -8.26
CA SER A 15 -12.96 -1.76 -7.53
C SER A 15 -12.20 -2.78 -8.39
N ASN A 16 -10.90 -2.93 -8.15
CA ASN A 16 -10.09 -3.97 -8.82
C ASN A 16 -10.10 -5.31 -8.07
N VAL A 17 -10.96 -5.44 -7.06
CA VAL A 17 -11.12 -6.68 -6.30
C VAL A 17 -11.89 -7.67 -7.15
N ALA A 18 -11.34 -8.88 -7.32
CA ALA A 18 -11.99 -9.93 -8.09
C ALA A 18 -13.40 -10.23 -7.54
N ALA A 19 -14.37 -10.44 -8.44
CA ALA A 19 -15.76 -10.66 -8.06
C ALA A 19 -15.95 -11.91 -7.17
N GLY A 20 -15.05 -12.89 -7.24
CA GLY A 20 -15.06 -14.09 -6.40
C GLY A 20 -14.35 -13.92 -5.04
N THR A 21 -13.79 -12.75 -4.73
CA THR A 21 -13.07 -12.53 -3.47
C THR A 21 -14.03 -12.63 -2.29
N GLU A 22 -13.68 -13.49 -1.32
CA GLU A 22 -14.40 -13.58 -0.07
C GLU A 22 -14.15 -12.35 0.80
N VAL A 23 -15.22 -11.79 1.36
CA VAL A 23 -15.15 -10.72 2.36
C VAL A 23 -15.55 -11.27 3.72
N ILE A 24 -14.74 -10.96 4.73
CA ILE A 24 -14.94 -11.36 6.12
C ILE A 24 -15.20 -10.09 6.93
N THR A 25 -16.43 -9.94 7.44
CA THR A 25 -16.87 -8.73 8.17
C THR A 25 -16.92 -8.91 9.70
N GLY A 26 -16.74 -10.13 10.20
CA GLY A 26 -16.81 -10.46 11.62
C GLY A 26 -15.48 -10.38 12.37
N VAL A 27 -14.52 -9.59 11.89
CA VAL A 27 -13.19 -9.44 12.49
C VAL A 27 -13.05 -8.08 13.16
N SER A 28 -12.28 -8.01 14.25
CA SER A 28 -11.97 -6.72 14.87
C SER A 28 -11.08 -5.88 13.96
N LEU A 29 -11.11 -4.55 14.15
CA LEU A 29 -10.20 -3.65 13.44
C LEU A 29 -8.72 -4.04 13.67
N SER A 30 -8.35 -4.42 14.90
CA SER A 30 -7.00 -4.87 15.21
C SER A 30 -6.58 -6.13 14.46
N GLN A 31 -7.49 -7.09 14.28
CA GLN A 31 -7.24 -8.30 13.48
C GLN A 31 -7.08 -7.96 12.00
N ALA A 32 -7.96 -7.12 11.46
CA ALA A 32 -7.88 -6.66 10.07
C ALA A 32 -6.58 -5.90 9.79
N THR A 33 -6.20 -4.96 10.67
CA THR A 33 -4.92 -4.24 10.58
C THR A 33 -3.74 -5.21 10.65
N ARG A 34 -3.75 -6.16 11.60
CA ARG A 34 -2.66 -7.13 11.75
C ARG A 34 -2.49 -8.03 10.52
N ALA A 35 -3.59 -8.40 9.87
CA ALA A 35 -3.57 -9.15 8.61
C ALA A 35 -3.07 -8.29 7.44
N SER A 36 -3.47 -7.01 7.37
CA SER A 36 -3.06 -6.08 6.31
C SER A 36 -1.57 -5.73 6.33
N ILE A 37 -0.93 -5.73 7.51
CA ILE A 37 0.51 -5.46 7.65
C ILE A 37 1.36 -6.74 7.70
N ALA A 38 0.72 -7.92 7.73
CA ALA A 38 1.44 -9.18 7.68
C ALA A 38 2.09 -9.32 6.31
N ASP A 39 3.35 -9.70 6.28
CA ASP A 39 4.15 -9.81 5.07
C ASP A 39 4.91 -11.13 5.13
N PRO A 40 4.91 -11.93 4.05
CA PRO A 40 5.50 -13.27 4.08
C PRO A 40 6.99 -13.27 4.40
N PHE A 41 7.69 -12.14 4.28
CA PHE A 41 9.11 -12.00 4.57
C PHE A 41 9.40 -11.36 5.93
N PHE A 42 8.62 -10.37 6.35
CA PHE A 42 8.96 -9.55 7.51
C PHE A 42 8.06 -9.74 8.73
N VAL A 43 6.81 -10.15 8.53
CA VAL A 43 5.82 -10.16 9.61
C VAL A 43 4.96 -11.42 9.51
N ASN A 44 5.11 -12.32 10.49
CA ASN A 44 4.37 -13.58 10.57
C ASN A 44 2.89 -13.44 10.16
N PRO A 45 2.32 -14.41 9.44
CA PRO A 45 0.90 -14.38 9.07
C PRO A 45 -0.01 -14.18 10.30
N ALA A 46 -1.04 -13.35 10.14
CA ALA A 46 -2.06 -13.14 11.15
C ALA A 46 -2.98 -14.36 11.21
N ARG A 47 -3.14 -14.95 12.40
CA ARG A 47 -4.11 -16.03 12.62
C ARG A 47 -5.45 -15.45 13.01
N ILE A 48 -6.49 -15.71 12.21
CA ILE A 48 -7.87 -15.32 12.51
C ILE A 48 -8.72 -16.58 12.43
N GLY A 49 -9.20 -17.05 13.58
CA GLY A 49 -9.84 -18.36 13.71
C GLY A 49 -8.88 -19.51 13.36
N ASN A 50 -9.27 -20.35 12.41
CA ASN A 50 -8.50 -21.49 11.91
C ASN A 50 -7.76 -21.19 10.59
N SER A 51 -7.62 -19.92 10.23
CA SER A 51 -6.99 -19.52 8.96
C SER A 51 -5.87 -18.51 9.21
N TYR A 52 -4.92 -18.50 8.29
CA TYR A 52 -3.78 -17.59 8.30
C TYR A 52 -3.88 -16.62 7.14
N TYR A 53 -3.64 -15.35 7.43
CA TYR A 53 -3.75 -14.24 6.50
C TYR A 53 -2.43 -13.49 6.47
N PHE A 54 -1.97 -13.21 5.27
CA PHE A 54 -0.83 -12.34 5.03
C PHE A 54 -1.12 -11.51 3.79
N THR A 55 -0.33 -10.45 3.60
CA THR A 55 -0.39 -9.45 2.52
C THR A 55 -1.63 -8.54 2.50
N GLY A 56 -1.42 -7.30 2.06
CA GLY A 56 -2.47 -6.35 1.73
C GLY A 56 -2.83 -6.32 0.24
N ALA A 57 -2.23 -7.19 -0.59
CA ALA A 57 -2.28 -7.12 -2.05
C ALA A 57 -3.58 -7.64 -2.68
N VAL A 58 -4.74 -7.32 -2.09
CA VAL A 58 -6.05 -7.59 -2.72
C VAL A 58 -6.39 -6.50 -3.76
N ASP A 59 -5.95 -5.27 -3.54
CA ASP A 59 -5.90 -4.16 -4.51
C ASP A 59 -4.77 -3.21 -4.09
N LEU A 60 -3.62 -3.26 -4.78
CA LEU A 60 -2.39 -2.55 -4.43
C LEU A 60 -2.58 -1.04 -4.22
N PHE A 61 -3.55 -0.44 -4.91
CA PHE A 61 -3.97 0.94 -4.72
C PHE A 61 -5.50 0.96 -4.71
N PRO A 62 -6.21 0.83 -3.59
CA PRO A 62 -7.67 0.73 -3.58
C PRO A 62 -8.36 2.09 -3.80
N ILE A 63 -7.90 2.88 -4.78
CA ILE A 63 -8.29 4.25 -5.04
C ILE A 63 -9.77 4.34 -5.37
N GLU A 64 -10.25 3.45 -6.24
CA GLU A 64 -11.64 3.42 -6.69
C GLU A 64 -12.58 3.18 -5.50
N THR A 65 -12.25 2.24 -4.60
CA THR A 65 -13.00 2.01 -3.36
C THR A 65 -12.87 3.19 -2.39
N ALA A 66 -11.68 3.76 -2.23
CA ALA A 66 -11.46 4.91 -1.33
C ALA A 66 -12.26 6.15 -1.76
N GLN A 67 -12.41 6.38 -3.07
CA GLN A 67 -13.17 7.51 -3.63
C GLN A 67 -14.68 7.41 -3.39
N GLU A 68 -15.21 6.19 -3.23
CA GLU A 68 -16.62 5.96 -2.88
C GLU A 68 -16.84 6.11 -1.36
N LEU A 69 -15.80 5.93 -0.55
CA LEU A 69 -15.88 5.99 0.92
C LEU A 69 -15.53 7.36 1.51
N ALA A 70 -14.82 8.21 0.75
CA ALA A 70 -14.32 9.49 1.26
C ALA A 70 -14.44 10.63 0.24
N GLN A 71 -14.70 11.84 0.73
CA GLN A 71 -14.76 13.05 -0.10
C GLN A 71 -13.38 13.47 -0.62
N GLN A 72 -12.32 13.15 0.13
CA GLN A 72 -10.94 13.44 -0.22
C GLN A 72 -10.08 12.21 0.04
N VAL A 73 -9.30 11.81 -0.96
CA VAL A 73 -8.39 10.67 -0.87
C VAL A 73 -6.96 11.19 -1.06
N LEU A 74 -6.12 10.93 -0.06
CA LEU A 74 -4.68 11.20 -0.11
C LEU A 74 -3.97 9.87 -0.35
N VAL A 75 -3.08 9.83 -1.34
CA VAL A 75 -2.38 8.59 -1.72
C VAL A 75 -0.93 8.91 -2.04
N THR A 76 -0.01 8.07 -1.61
CA THR A 76 1.38 8.14 -2.05
C THR A 76 1.48 7.91 -3.55
N TYR A 77 2.23 8.77 -4.23
CA TYR A 77 2.42 8.61 -5.67
C TYR A 77 3.18 7.31 -5.95
N PRO A 78 2.71 6.46 -6.87
CA PRO A 78 3.41 5.23 -7.26
C PRO A 78 4.69 5.59 -8.03
N SER A 79 5.77 5.87 -7.31
CA SER A 79 7.10 6.21 -7.88
C SER A 79 7.97 4.97 -8.14
N GLY A 80 7.57 3.81 -7.64
CA GLY A 80 8.34 2.57 -7.76
C GLY A 80 8.36 2.03 -9.20
N LYS A 81 9.55 1.78 -9.72
CA LYS A 81 9.76 0.88 -10.86
C LYS A 81 9.93 -0.52 -10.29
N TYR A 82 8.97 -1.40 -10.57
CA TYR A 82 9.11 -2.81 -10.26
C TYR A 82 10.03 -3.45 -11.30
N SER A 83 10.87 -4.37 -10.86
CA SER A 83 11.62 -5.22 -11.77
C SER A 83 10.70 -6.20 -12.48
N ASP A 84 11.10 -6.66 -13.68
CA ASP A 84 10.35 -7.68 -14.42
C ASP A 84 10.18 -8.98 -13.62
N TYR A 85 11.17 -9.32 -12.78
CA TYR A 85 11.13 -10.48 -11.90
C TYR A 85 10.06 -10.34 -10.80
N GLU A 86 9.98 -9.18 -10.16
CA GLU A 86 8.94 -8.92 -9.14
C GLU A 86 7.55 -8.93 -9.77
N ASP A 87 7.38 -8.30 -10.94
CA ASP A 87 6.13 -8.34 -11.69
C ASP A 87 5.73 -9.78 -12.06
N LEU A 88 6.68 -10.62 -12.48
CA LEU A 88 6.43 -12.02 -12.81
C LEU A 88 6.06 -12.84 -11.56
N ALA A 89 6.77 -12.67 -10.45
CA ALA A 89 6.47 -13.35 -9.20
C ALA A 89 5.07 -12.98 -8.66
N ILE A 90 4.74 -11.69 -8.70
CA ILE A 90 3.43 -11.19 -8.26
C ILE A 90 2.32 -11.64 -9.21
N SER A 91 2.52 -11.55 -10.53
CA SER A 91 1.49 -11.95 -11.49
C SER A 91 1.24 -13.46 -11.51
N SER A 92 2.26 -14.29 -11.31
CA SER A 92 2.09 -15.74 -11.18
C SER A 92 1.40 -16.16 -9.89
N THR A 93 1.59 -15.41 -8.80
CA THR A 93 1.00 -15.73 -7.49
C THR A 93 -0.40 -15.12 -7.30
N LEU A 94 -0.58 -13.86 -7.70
CA LEU A 94 -1.77 -13.05 -7.42
C LEU A 94 -2.62 -12.75 -8.67
N GLY A 95 -2.15 -13.12 -9.86
CA GLY A 95 -2.90 -12.96 -11.10
C GLY A 95 -2.97 -11.53 -11.65
N PHE A 96 -2.17 -10.60 -11.12
CA PHE A 96 -2.08 -9.22 -11.63
C PHE A 96 -0.63 -8.73 -11.74
N LYS A 97 -0.37 -7.81 -12.68
CA LYS A 97 0.92 -7.11 -12.78
C LYS A 97 0.87 -5.83 -11.94
N GLN A 98 1.78 -5.70 -10.99
CA GLN A 98 1.84 -4.54 -10.10
C GLN A 98 2.23 -3.26 -10.85
N SER A 99 3.13 -3.35 -11.85
CA SER A 99 3.46 -2.20 -12.73
C SER A 99 2.24 -1.66 -13.46
N ALA A 100 1.42 -2.54 -14.04
CA ALA A 100 0.20 -2.15 -14.74
C ALA A 100 -0.79 -1.49 -13.79
N ARG A 101 -0.90 -2.00 -12.55
CA ARG A 101 -1.75 -1.43 -11.51
C ARG A 101 -1.26 -0.05 -11.06
N SER A 102 0.04 0.12 -10.86
CA SER A 102 0.67 1.41 -10.52
C SER A 102 0.50 2.44 -11.65
N ALA A 103 0.69 2.04 -12.90
CA ALA A 103 0.44 2.90 -14.06
C ALA A 103 -1.03 3.32 -14.16
N LYS A 104 -1.97 2.41 -13.87
CA LYS A 104 -3.41 2.73 -13.78
C LYS A 104 -3.70 3.68 -12.61
N ALA A 105 -3.12 3.43 -11.44
CA ALA A 105 -3.28 4.27 -10.25
C ALA A 105 -2.78 5.69 -10.52
N ALA A 106 -1.59 5.84 -11.11
CA ALA A 106 -0.98 7.13 -11.43
C ALA A 106 -1.92 8.02 -12.27
N ARG A 107 -2.71 7.44 -13.18
CA ARG A 107 -3.67 8.15 -14.05
C ARG A 107 -4.90 8.71 -13.32
N GLN A 108 -5.10 8.38 -12.05
CA GLN A 108 -6.24 8.88 -11.26
C GLN A 108 -6.10 10.40 -11.01
N THR A 109 -7.17 11.13 -11.34
CA THR A 109 -7.21 12.60 -11.24
C THR A 109 -7.92 13.08 -9.97
N ARG A 110 -8.87 12.31 -9.45
CA ARG A 110 -9.68 12.64 -8.26
C ARG A 110 -9.03 12.22 -6.93
N VAL A 111 -7.71 12.34 -6.83
CA VAL A 111 -6.95 12.08 -5.60
C VAL A 111 -5.90 13.16 -5.40
N LYS A 112 -5.46 13.36 -4.16
CA LYS A 112 -4.31 14.19 -3.83
C LYS A 112 -3.07 13.31 -3.71
N TRP A 113 -2.09 13.54 -4.57
CA TRP A 113 -0.86 12.75 -4.56
C TRP A 113 0.12 13.26 -3.52
N ILE A 114 0.70 12.35 -2.74
CA ILE A 114 1.79 12.61 -1.81
C ILE A 114 3.06 12.11 -2.48
N ASP A 115 3.97 13.02 -2.84
CA ASP A 115 5.30 12.61 -3.26
C ASP A 115 6.11 12.21 -2.02
N VAL A 116 6.78 11.06 -2.08
CA VAL A 116 7.58 10.51 -0.99
C VAL A 116 9.04 10.34 -1.39
N SER A 117 9.49 11.02 -2.44
CA SER A 117 10.91 11.06 -2.82
C SER A 117 11.78 11.48 -1.63
N GLY A 118 12.85 10.72 -1.38
CA GLY A 118 13.72 10.87 -0.20
C GLY A 118 13.35 9.93 0.96
N ILE A 119 12.26 9.15 0.83
CA ILE A 119 11.94 8.10 1.80
C ILE A 119 13.04 7.03 1.83
N GLU A 120 13.77 6.83 0.73
CA GLU A 120 14.81 5.82 0.59
C GLU A 120 15.91 5.94 1.66
N ASP A 121 16.21 7.17 2.11
CA ASP A 121 17.20 7.45 3.16
C ASP A 121 16.70 7.08 4.57
N LEU A 122 15.40 6.77 4.70
CA LEU A 122 14.72 6.44 5.95
C LEU A 122 14.23 4.98 6.00
N VAL A 123 14.31 4.23 4.90
CA VAL A 123 13.85 2.83 4.83
C VAL A 123 14.70 1.94 5.74
N MET A 124 14.04 1.14 6.56
CA MET A 124 14.66 0.13 7.43
C MET A 124 14.38 -1.31 6.97
N ASP A 125 13.68 -1.46 5.85
CA ASP A 125 13.24 -2.76 5.38
C ASP A 125 14.47 -3.64 5.08
N PRO A 126 14.45 -4.91 5.51
CA PRO A 126 15.45 -5.84 5.07
C PRO A 126 15.35 -6.00 3.56
N GLY A 127 16.49 -6.08 2.90
CA GLY A 127 16.52 -6.11 1.44
C GLY A 127 17.74 -6.84 0.90
N PRO A 128 17.73 -7.17 -0.39
CA PRO A 128 18.88 -7.77 -1.03
C PRO A 128 20.03 -6.74 -1.13
N ALA A 129 21.23 -7.14 -0.73
CA ALA A 129 22.48 -6.49 -1.07
C ALA A 129 23.35 -7.50 -1.82
N GLY A 130 23.31 -7.45 -3.15
CA GLY A 130 23.88 -8.50 -4.00
C GLY A 130 23.16 -9.82 -3.81
N LEU A 131 23.90 -10.87 -3.42
CA LEU A 131 23.36 -12.22 -3.14
C LEU A 131 22.95 -12.44 -1.68
N MET A 132 23.11 -11.43 -0.81
CA MET A 132 22.78 -11.55 0.61
C MET A 132 21.52 -10.76 0.96
N MET A 133 20.77 -11.23 1.96
CA MET A 133 19.76 -10.42 2.63
C MET A 133 20.41 -9.62 3.74
N VAL A 134 20.26 -8.30 3.71
CA VAL A 134 20.73 -7.40 4.76
C VAL A 134 19.53 -6.94 5.57
N ASN A 135 19.66 -7.04 6.89
CA ASN A 135 18.67 -6.52 7.82
C ASN A 135 19.05 -5.10 8.24
N ASN A 136 18.26 -4.11 7.81
CA ASN A 136 18.45 -2.70 8.15
C ASN A 136 17.66 -2.28 9.40
N ILE A 137 16.93 -3.21 10.05
CA ILE A 137 16.14 -2.92 11.24
C ILE A 137 17.09 -2.65 12.43
N PRO A 138 16.96 -1.48 13.11
CA PRO A 138 17.78 -1.16 14.27
C PRO A 138 17.68 -2.23 15.37
N THR A 139 18.82 -2.57 15.97
CA THR A 139 18.91 -3.65 16.97
C THR A 139 18.47 -3.24 18.37
N SER A 140 18.37 -1.93 18.64
CA SER A 140 17.90 -1.42 19.92
C SER A 140 16.50 -0.82 19.80
N ARG A 141 15.70 -1.00 20.86
CA ARG A 141 14.37 -0.38 20.95
C ARG A 141 14.41 1.14 20.77
N ALA A 142 15.42 1.80 21.32
CA ALA A 142 15.56 3.25 21.22
C ALA A 142 15.78 3.68 19.77
N ALA A 143 16.76 3.08 19.07
CA ALA A 143 17.05 3.38 17.67
C ALA A 143 15.88 3.01 16.75
N TYR A 144 15.20 1.89 17.01
CA TYR A 144 14.00 1.51 16.26
C TYR A 144 12.87 2.53 16.43
N SER A 145 12.60 2.95 17.67
CA SER A 145 11.57 3.95 17.96
C SER A 145 11.88 5.30 17.31
N GLU A 146 13.14 5.73 17.33
CA GLU A 146 13.60 6.95 16.68
C GLU A 146 13.40 6.88 15.16
N ALA A 147 13.82 5.77 14.54
CA ALA A 147 13.69 5.61 13.10
C ALA A 147 12.22 5.53 12.63
N ILE A 148 11.33 4.85 13.38
CA ILE A 148 9.89 4.88 13.15
C ILE A 148 9.34 6.30 13.27
N GLN A 149 9.77 7.06 14.28
CA GLN A 149 9.33 8.44 14.45
C GLN A 149 9.81 9.34 13.29
N ASN A 150 11.01 9.11 12.77
CA ASN A 150 11.55 9.83 11.62
C ASN A 150 10.76 9.52 10.34
N GLN A 151 10.48 8.24 10.05
CA GLN A 151 9.63 7.85 8.92
C GLN A 151 8.22 8.44 9.03
N PHE A 152 7.60 8.36 10.22
CA PHE A 152 6.28 8.95 10.46
C PHE A 152 6.29 10.47 10.23
N SER A 153 7.27 11.16 10.81
CA SER A 153 7.38 12.63 10.70
C SER A 153 7.61 13.05 9.25
N PHE A 154 8.45 12.33 8.51
CA PHE A 154 8.63 12.55 7.07
C PHE A 154 7.31 12.42 6.32
N GLY A 155 6.60 11.30 6.48
CA GLY A 155 5.31 11.05 5.82
C GLY A 155 4.26 12.10 6.17
N TYR A 156 4.18 12.49 7.44
CA TYR A 156 3.29 13.55 7.92
C TYR A 156 3.57 14.88 7.22
N TRP A 157 4.83 15.32 7.17
CA TRP A 157 5.18 16.59 6.54
C TRP A 157 4.98 16.57 5.02
N ARG A 158 5.26 15.44 4.35
CA ARG A 158 4.92 15.27 2.92
C ARG A 158 3.42 15.36 2.67
N ALA A 159 2.59 14.78 3.53
CA ALA A 159 1.15 14.88 3.44
C ALA A 159 0.65 16.32 3.66
N VAL A 160 1.16 17.01 4.70
CA VAL A 160 0.82 18.43 4.97
C VAL A 160 1.21 19.32 3.79
N GLU A 161 2.41 19.15 3.25
CA GLU A 161 2.87 19.88 2.07
C GLU A 161 1.96 19.61 0.86
N ALA A 162 1.66 18.34 0.58
CA ALA A 162 0.78 17.93 -0.51
C ALA A 162 -0.61 18.56 -0.39
N VAL A 163 -1.20 18.59 0.81
CA VAL A 163 -2.51 19.21 1.06
C VAL A 163 -2.47 20.71 0.83
N LYS A 164 -1.43 21.40 1.29
CA LYS A 164 -1.26 22.85 1.10
C LYS A 164 -1.10 23.22 -0.37
N ILE A 165 -0.24 22.52 -1.11
CA ILE A 165 0.00 22.79 -2.54
C ILE A 165 -1.25 22.49 -3.37
N GLN A 166 -1.97 21.42 -3.03
CA GLN A 166 -3.17 20.97 -3.74
C GLN A 166 -4.47 21.51 -3.09
N ALA A 167 -4.40 22.62 -2.36
CA ALA A 167 -5.57 23.28 -1.76
C ALA A 167 -6.38 24.06 -2.81
N GLU A 168 -5.70 24.66 -3.79
CA GLU A 168 -6.29 25.61 -4.75
C GLU A 168 -6.37 25.05 -6.18
N VAL A 169 -5.66 23.96 -6.46
CA VAL A 169 -5.53 23.40 -7.81
C VAL A 169 -5.89 21.91 -7.79
N GLY A 170 -6.82 21.51 -8.65
CA GLY A 170 -7.18 20.10 -8.83
C GLY A 170 -6.01 19.32 -9.40
N ASN A 171 -5.38 18.50 -8.55
CA ASN A 171 -4.31 17.55 -8.90
C ASN A 171 -3.19 18.14 -9.75
N VAL A 172 -2.29 18.85 -9.10
CA VAL A 172 -1.01 19.20 -9.73
C VAL A 172 -0.08 18.03 -9.48
N ARG A 173 0.41 17.38 -10.54
CA ARG A 173 1.59 16.50 -10.43
C ARG A 173 2.89 17.31 -10.38
N SER A 174 2.82 18.63 -10.49
CA SER A 174 3.99 19.51 -10.57
C SER A 174 4.81 19.54 -9.28
N HIS A 175 4.25 19.17 -8.12
CA HIS A 175 5.00 19.05 -6.86
C HIS A 175 5.71 17.70 -6.71
N LEU A 176 5.50 16.76 -7.63
CA LEU A 176 6.20 15.48 -7.61
C LEU A 176 7.65 15.71 -8.06
N ARG A 177 8.61 15.51 -7.15
CA ARG A 177 10.03 15.80 -7.40
C ARG A 177 10.70 14.81 -8.34
N ARG A 178 10.11 13.64 -8.55
CA ARG A 178 10.51 12.64 -9.55
C ARG A 178 9.29 12.28 -10.40
N GLN A 179 9.31 12.66 -11.68
CA GLN A 179 8.39 12.18 -12.72
C GLN A 179 9.14 11.28 -13.70
#